data_AF-A0A959FBE0-F1
#
_entry.id   AF-A0A959FBE0-F1
#
_cell.length_a   1.000
_cell.length_b   1.000
_cell.length_c   1.000
_cell.angle_alpha   90.00
_cell.angle_beta   90.00
_cell.angle_gamma   90.00
#
_symmetry.space_group_name_H-M   'P 1'
#
loop_
_entity.id
_entity.type
_entity.pdbx_description
1 polymer ?
#
loop_
_entity_poly.entity_id
_entity_poly.type
_entity_poly.pdbx_seq_one_letter_code
_entity_poly.pdbx_strand_id
1 'polypeptide(L)' 'MDTEHHNSEPGSTDGSSKMMDWTGKEYRRFMDYVAFRDDDPTWMLGYKLILRFLGILFMIILSPFLILGLIIAFIAVF' A
#
# COMPACT_ATOMS: atom_id res chain seq x y z
N MET A 1 4.92 -15.33 42.72
CA MET A 1 4.15 -14.40 41.85
C MET A 1 5.21 -13.67 41.07
N ASP A 2 5.72 -14.36 40.07
CA ASP A 2 6.90 -13.98 39.32
C ASP A 2 6.42 -13.18 38.11
N THR A 3 6.61 -11.87 38.18
CA THR A 3 6.37 -10.96 37.05
C THR A 3 7.58 -11.07 36.12
N GLU A 4 7.50 -11.95 35.14
CA GLU A 4 8.51 -12.03 34.10
C GLU A 4 8.46 -10.77 33.22
N HIS A 5 9.65 -10.23 33.03
CA HIS A 5 9.94 -8.97 32.39
C HIS A 5 9.71 -9.05 30.89
N HIS A 6 9.23 -7.93 30.33
CA HIS A 6 9.34 -7.50 28.94
C HIS A 6 10.59 -8.09 28.24
N ASN A 7 10.40 -9.10 27.39
CA ASN A 7 11.44 -9.54 26.48
C ASN A 7 11.29 -8.77 25.16
N SER A 8 11.97 -7.64 25.07
CA SER A 8 12.21 -6.92 23.83
C SER A 8 13.30 -7.65 23.06
N GLU A 9 12.94 -8.60 22.19
CA GLU A 9 13.91 -9.20 21.28
C GLU A 9 14.22 -8.25 20.11
N PRO A 10 15.50 -7.92 19.85
CA PRO A 10 15.92 -7.20 18.66
C PRO A 10 16.35 -8.21 17.59
N GLY A 11 15.67 -8.30 16.45
CA GLY A 11 16.22 -9.08 15.34
C GLY A 11 15.28 -9.44 14.20
N SER A 12 15.43 -8.74 13.06
CA SER A 12 15.94 -9.29 11.79
C SER A 12 15.42 -8.46 10.59
N THR A 13 16.35 -7.76 9.92
CA THR A 13 16.19 -7.08 8.61
C THR A 13 15.09 -6.01 8.51
N ASP A 14 15.44 -4.80 8.93
CA ASP A 14 14.66 -3.55 8.91
C ASP A 14 14.10 -3.15 7.51
N GLY A 15 14.51 -3.81 6.42
CA GLY A 15 14.06 -3.48 5.07
C GLY A 15 12.60 -3.83 4.79
N SER A 16 12.12 -5.01 5.20
CA SER A 16 10.75 -5.45 4.94
C SER A 16 9.73 -4.70 5.79
N SER A 17 10.03 -4.48 7.07
CA SER A 17 9.23 -3.66 7.99
C SER A 17 9.11 -2.23 7.49
N LYS A 18 10.22 -1.62 7.06
CA LYS A 18 10.23 -0.26 6.51
C LYS A 18 9.47 -0.14 5.18
N MET A 19 9.52 -1.17 4.33
CA MET A 19 8.70 -1.24 3.11
C MET A 19 7.22 -1.37 3.45
N MET A 20 6.84 -2.22 4.41
CA MET A 20 5.45 -2.35 4.87
C MET A 20 4.91 -1.03 5.44
N ASP A 21 5.69 -0.35 6.28
CA ASP A 21 5.32 0.95 6.83
C ASP A 21 5.16 2.02 5.73
N TRP A 22 6.07 2.03 4.75
CA TRP A 22 6.00 2.95 3.62
C TRP A 22 4.77 2.69 2.74
N THR A 23 4.53 1.43 2.35
CA THR A 23 3.35 1.04 1.58
C THR A 23 2.06 1.34 2.34
N GLY A 24 2.02 1.06 3.64
CA GLY A 24 0.86 1.35 4.49
C GLY A 24 0.57 2.86 4.59
N LYS A 25 1.60 3.68 4.74
CA LYS A 25 1.48 5.14 4.78
C LYS A 25 0.98 5.72 3.46
N GLU A 26 1.52 5.25 2.34
CA GLU A 26 1.16 5.78 1.02
C GLU A 26 -0.23 5.31 0.57
N TYR A 27 -0.60 4.07 0.90
CA TYR A 27 -1.98 3.59 0.75
C TYR A 27 -2.97 4.44 1.54
N ARG A 28 -2.63 4.77 2.80
CA ARG A 28 -3.49 5.61 3.66
C ARG A 28 -3.63 7.03 3.12
N ARG A 29 -2.54 7.63 2.61
CA ARG A 29 -2.59 8.92 1.90
C ARG A 29 -3.48 8.90 0.66
N PHE A 30 -3.37 7.85 -0.15
CA PHE A 30 -4.21 7.70 -1.33
C PHE A 30 -5.68 7.63 -0.94
N MET A 31 -6.02 6.82 0.08
CA MET A 31 -7.38 6.70 0.61
C MET A 31 -7.92 8.03 1.14
N ASP A 32 -7.11 8.81 1.85
CA ASP A 32 -7.48 10.15 2.31
C ASP A 32 -7.72 11.12 1.16
N TYR A 33 -6.93 11.03 0.09
CA TYR A 33 -7.07 11.90 -1.09
C TYR A 33 -8.38 11.62 -1.85
N VAL A 34 -8.76 10.35 -1.99
CA VAL A 34 -10.01 9.96 -2.66
C VAL A 34 -11.22 9.97 -1.74
N ALA A 35 -11.05 10.22 -0.44
CA ALA A 35 -12.15 10.31 0.51
C ALA A 35 -13.09 11.47 0.17
N PHE A 36 -14.39 11.23 0.26
CA PHE A 36 -15.40 12.27 0.09
C PHE A 36 -15.45 13.12 1.36
N ARG A 37 -15.41 14.44 1.19
CA ARG A 37 -15.57 15.39 2.29
C ARG A 37 -16.81 16.24 2.01
N ASP A 38 -17.53 16.61 3.06
CA ASP A 38 -18.82 17.32 2.94
C ASP A 38 -18.66 18.78 2.46
N ASP A 39 -17.45 19.31 2.56
CA ASP A 39 -17.03 20.64 2.09
C ASP A 39 -16.60 20.66 0.61
N ASP A 40 -16.55 19.51 -0.06
CA ASP A 40 -16.11 19.44 -1.45
C ASP A 40 -17.21 19.88 -2.44
N PRO A 41 -16.90 20.73 -3.43
CA PRO A 41 -17.85 21.08 -4.48
C PRO A 41 -18.27 19.83 -5.29
N THR A 42 -19.52 19.79 -5.76
CA THR A 42 -20.12 18.62 -6.44
C THR A 42 -19.32 18.12 -7.65
N TRP A 43 -18.55 18.98 -8.32
CA TRP A 43 -17.66 18.59 -9.41
C TRP A 43 -16.48 17.71 -8.94
N MET A 44 -15.97 17.98 -7.74
CA MET A 44 -14.85 17.26 -7.12
C MET A 44 -15.26 15.86 -6.65
N LEU A 45 -16.53 15.66 -6.30
CA LEU A 45 -17.14 14.34 -6.05
C LEU A 45 -17.01 13.42 -7.27
N GLY A 46 -17.36 13.91 -8.46
CA GLY A 46 -17.22 13.14 -9.71
C GLY A 46 -15.77 12.78 -10.02
N TYR A 47 -14.87 13.75 -9.88
CA TYR A 47 -13.43 13.53 -10.06
C TYR A 47 -12.86 12.47 -9.09
N LYS A 48 -13.20 12.54 -7.81
CA LYS A 48 -12.76 11.55 -6.79
C LYS A 48 -13.30 10.15 -7.08
N LEU A 49 -14.54 10.04 -7.56
CA LEU A 49 -15.13 8.75 -7.94
C LEU A 49 -14.36 8.11 -9.11
N ILE A 50 -14.03 8.89 -10.14
CA ILE A 50 -13.21 8.43 -11.28
C ILE A 50 -11.83 7.99 -10.78
N LEU A 51 -11.20 8.79 -9.92
CA LEU A 51 -9.87 8.48 -9.39
C LEU A 51 -9.86 7.18 -8.58
N ARG A 52 -10.91 6.95 -7.78
CA ARG A 52 -11.10 5.72 -7.01
C ARG A 52 -11.26 4.51 -7.93
N PHE A 53 -12.08 4.62 -8.98
CA PHE A 53 -12.21 3.59 -10.00
C PHE A 53 -10.88 3.29 -10.69
N LEU A 54 -10.14 4.34 -11.05
CA LEU A 54 -8.84 4.20 -11.70
C LEU A 54 -7.81 3.53 -10.79
N GLY A 55 -7.79 3.88 -9.50
CA GLY A 55 -6.92 3.26 -8.50
C GLY A 55 -7.23 1.78 -8.28
N ILE A 56 -8.51 1.41 -8.19
CA ILE A 56 -8.93 0.00 -8.07
C ILE A 56 -8.54 -0.78 -9.33
N LEU A 57 -8.81 -0.21 -10.52
CA LEU A 57 -8.46 -0.83 -11.78
C LEU A 57 -6.95 -1.04 -11.90
N PHE A 58 -6.16 -0.04 -11.50
CA PHE A 58 -4.71 -0.14 -11.47
C PHE A 58 -4.24 -1.23 -10.50
N MET A 59 -4.81 -1.33 -9.29
CA MET A 59 -4.50 -2.41 -8.34
C MET A 59 -4.81 -3.82 -8.91
N ILE A 60 -5.94 -3.97 -9.60
CA ILE A 60 -6.36 -5.24 -10.22
C ILE A 60 -5.39 -5.64 -11.34
N ILE A 61 -5.03 -4.70 -12.22
CA ILE A 61 -4.12 -4.96 -13.34
C ILE A 61 -2.69 -5.16 -12.83
N LEU A 62 -2.23 -4.38 -11.84
CA LEU A 62 -0.86 -4.48 -11.38
C LEU A 62 -0.57 -5.82 -10.69
N SER A 63 -1.56 -6.46 -10.06
CA SER A 63 -1.40 -7.76 -9.37
C SER A 63 -0.83 -8.89 -10.27
N PRO A 64 -1.45 -9.29 -11.40
CA PRO A 64 -0.88 -10.30 -12.27
C PRO A 64 0.41 -9.86 -12.97
N PHE A 65 0.57 -8.56 -13.25
CA PHE A 65 1.77 -8.03 -13.90
C PHE A 65 2.98 -7.99 -12.96
N LEU A 66 2.78 -7.82 -11.65
CA LEU A 66 3.85 -7.89 -10.66
C LEU A 66 4.45 -9.29 -10.60
N ILE A 67 3.61 -10.34 -10.57
CA ILE A 67 4.08 -11.72 -10.60
C ILE A 67 4.82 -12.01 -11.91
N LEU A 68 4.23 -11.65 -13.05
CA LEU A 68 4.84 -11.87 -14.36
C LEU A 68 6.17 -11.11 -14.51
N GLY A 69 6.21 -9.84 -14.10
CA GLY A 69 7.40 -9.02 -14.13
C GLY A 69 8.50 -9.55 -13.20
N LEU A 70 8.12 -10.04 -12.01
CA LEU A 70 9.06 -10.65 -11.08
C LEU A 70 9.65 -11.95 -11.66
N ILE A 71 8.82 -12.82 -12.24
CA ILE A 71 9.29 -14.04 -12.92
C ILE A 71 10.26 -13.70 -14.04
N ILE A 72 9.91 -12.76 -14.92
CA ILE A 72 10.78 -12.31 -16.02
C ILE A 72 12.09 -11.73 -15.48
N ALA A 73 12.05 -10.92 -14.42
CA ALA A 73 13.25 -10.33 -13.83
C ALA A 73 14.21 -11.41 -13.28
N PHE A 74 13.69 -12.44 -12.62
CA PHE A 74 14.50 -13.57 -12.17
C PHE A 74 15.08 -14.38 -13.35
N ILE A 75 14.29 -14.61 -14.40
CA ILE A 75 14.77 -15.30 -15.62
C ILE A 75 15.84 -14.47 -16.33
N ALA A 76 15.70 -13.15 -16.42
CA ALA A 76 16.61 -12.28 -17.15
C ALA A 76 17.98 -12.11 -16.48
N VAL A 77 18.06 -12.37 -15.17
CA VAL A 77 19.33 -12.31 -14.41
C VAL A 77 20.10 -13.64 -14.46
N PHE A 78 19.44 -14.72 -14.85
CA PHE A 78 20.01 -16.07 -14.98
C PHE A 78 20.52 -16.32 -16.41
#